data_AF-A0A1N7M0N4-F1
#
_entry.id   AF-A0A1N7M0N4-F1
#
_cell.length_a   1.000
_cell.length_b   1.000
_cell.length_c   1.000
_cell.angle_alpha   90.00
_cell.angle_beta   90.00
_cell.angle_gamma   90.00
#
_symmetry.space_group_name_H-M   'P 1'
#
loop_
_entity.id
_entity.type
_entity.pdbx_description
1 polymer ?
#
loop_
_entity_poly.entity_id
_entity_poly.type
_entity_poly.pdbx_seq_one_letter_code
_entity_poly.pdbx_strand_id
1 'polypeptide(L)'
;METAKAKQIWADVLEHLRRELSKPAFETWFEPTQAVSYTDNVLTISTVNDFARDWLESRYNNQVNRVLQTVTKAEAQVVFTREANGDDQNTIDAGGETIWQRLDKRLDRIEKNIEEIKSIVTRKNG
;
A
#
# COMPACT_ATOMS: atom_id res chain seq x y z
N MET A 1 -3.31 10.61 -23.07
CA MET A 1 -3.55 9.17 -22.87
C MET A 1 -2.64 8.55 -21.79
N GLU A 2 -1.99 9.35 -20.94
CA GLU A 2 -1.03 8.84 -19.94
C GLU A 2 -1.69 8.21 -18.70
N THR A 3 -2.87 8.71 -18.31
CA THR A 3 -3.65 8.16 -17.18
C THR A 3 -4.10 6.72 -17.40
N ALA A 4 -4.44 6.34 -18.64
CA ALA A 4 -4.88 4.98 -18.95
C ALA A 4 -3.74 3.96 -18.75
N LYS A 5 -2.52 4.33 -19.17
CA LYS A 5 -1.32 3.52 -18.93
C LYS A 5 -1.01 3.41 -17.44
N ALA A 6 -1.10 4.52 -16.70
CA ALA A 6 -0.90 4.53 -15.25
C ALA A 6 -1.86 3.57 -14.53
N LYS A 7 -3.15 3.59 -14.90
CA LYS A 7 -4.16 2.68 -14.34
C LYS A 7 -3.87 1.22 -14.65
N GLN A 8 -3.42 0.91 -15.86
CA GLN A 8 -3.06 -0.45 -16.23
C GLN A 8 -1.85 -0.95 -15.42
N ILE A 9 -0.77 -0.17 -15.38
CA ILE A 9 0.42 -0.50 -14.58
C ILE A 9 0.05 -0.71 -13.12
N TRP A 10 -0.76 0.17 -12.55
CA TRP A 10 -1.17 0.04 -11.16
C TRP A 10 -2.06 -1.17 -10.91
N ALA A 11 -2.96 -1.50 -11.82
CA ALA A 11 -3.77 -2.73 -11.72
C ALA A 11 -2.88 -3.99 -11.68
N ASP A 12 -1.88 -4.08 -12.56
CA ASP A 12 -0.91 -5.18 -12.55
C ASP A 12 -0.13 -5.21 -11.22
N VAL A 13 0.34 -4.05 -10.73
CA VAL A 13 1.02 -3.95 -9.43
C VAL A 13 0.11 -4.43 -8.28
N LEU A 14 -1.15 -4.02 -8.27
CA LEU A 14 -2.13 -4.43 -7.26
C LEU A 14 -2.36 -5.95 -7.29
N GLU A 15 -2.42 -6.59 -8.46
CA GLU A 15 -2.55 -8.05 -8.56
C GLU A 15 -1.36 -8.78 -7.94
N HIS A 16 -0.15 -8.26 -8.12
CA HIS A 16 1.05 -8.80 -7.49
C HIS A 16 1.00 -8.62 -5.97
N LEU A 17 0.71 -7.40 -5.50
CA LEU A 17 0.64 -7.10 -4.06
C LEU A 17 -0.46 -7.90 -3.36
N ARG A 18 -1.60 -8.15 -4.00
CA ARG A 18 -2.69 -8.98 -3.46
C ARG A 18 -2.26 -10.42 -3.17
N ARG A 19 -1.27 -10.94 -3.89
CA ARG A 19 -0.71 -12.29 -3.67
C ARG A 19 0.36 -12.31 -2.58
N GLU A 20 1.08 -11.21 -2.40
CA GLU A 20 2.17 -11.11 -1.43
C GLU A 20 1.69 -10.67 -0.02
N LEU A 21 0.65 -9.83 0.03
CA LEU A 21 0.13 -9.24 1.25
C LEU A 21 -1.03 -10.04 1.84
N SER A 22 -1.26 -9.82 3.14
CA SER A 22 -2.48 -10.31 3.77
C SER A 22 -3.71 -9.60 3.19
N LYS A 23 -4.82 -10.34 3.07
CA LYS A 23 -6.11 -9.78 2.63
C LYS A 23 -6.48 -8.47 3.36
N PRO A 24 -6.45 -8.39 4.70
CA PRO A 24 -6.81 -7.16 5.40
C PRO A 24 -5.83 -6.01 5.16
N ALA A 25 -4.53 -6.28 5.03
CA ALA A 25 -3.56 -5.23 4.70
C ALA A 25 -3.81 -4.65 3.29
N PHE A 26 -4.09 -5.52 2.32
CA PHE A 26 -4.40 -5.10 0.96
C PHE A 26 -5.70 -4.28 0.89
N GLU A 27 -6.79 -4.78 1.45
CA GLU A 27 -8.10 -4.11 1.46
C GLU A 27 -8.04 -2.75 2.17
N THR A 28 -7.20 -2.62 3.22
CA THR A 28 -7.09 -1.37 3.98
C THR A 28 -6.24 -0.33 3.26
N TRP A 29 -5.06 -0.73 2.76
CA TRP A 29 -4.05 0.23 2.30
C TRP A 29 -3.99 0.41 0.79
N PHE A 30 -4.33 -0.61 0.01
CA PHE A 30 -4.11 -0.64 -1.44
C PHE A 30 -5.41 -0.56 -2.24
N GLU A 31 -6.47 -1.22 -1.78
CA GLU A 31 -7.78 -1.16 -2.44
C GLU A 31 -8.32 0.27 -2.63
N PRO A 32 -8.19 1.22 -1.67
CA PRO A 32 -8.70 2.56 -1.86
C PRO A 32 -7.76 3.50 -2.65
N THR A 33 -6.65 2.98 -3.21
CA THR A 33 -5.66 3.79 -3.94
C THR A 33 -5.96 3.85 -5.43
N GLN A 34 -5.58 4.95 -6.09
CA GLN A 34 -5.79 5.10 -7.54
C GLN A 34 -4.56 5.65 -8.25
N ALA A 35 -4.33 5.21 -9.48
CA ALA A 35 -3.26 5.75 -10.31
C ALA A 35 -3.67 7.10 -10.91
N VAL A 36 -2.82 8.11 -10.69
CA VAL A 36 -3.00 9.48 -11.17
C VAL A 36 -2.28 9.67 -12.50
N SER A 37 -0.99 9.32 -12.55
CA SER A 37 -0.15 9.53 -13.73
C SER A 37 1.06 8.60 -13.72
N TYR A 38 1.63 8.37 -14.90
CA TYR A 38 2.89 7.66 -15.09
C TYR A 38 3.73 8.41 -16.11
N THR A 39 4.71 9.17 -15.62
CA THR A 39 5.53 10.10 -16.41
C THR A 39 6.96 10.07 -15.86
N ASP A 40 7.97 10.13 -16.73
CA ASP A 40 9.39 10.07 -16.33
C ASP A 40 9.74 8.89 -15.40
N ASN A 41 9.14 7.72 -15.66
CA ASN A 41 9.25 6.52 -14.83
C ASN A 41 8.72 6.68 -13.38
N VAL A 42 7.97 7.74 -13.09
CA VAL A 42 7.33 7.95 -11.80
C VAL A 42 5.83 7.64 -11.90
N LEU A 43 5.39 6.64 -11.15
CA LEU A 43 3.98 6.31 -10.95
C LEU A 43 3.44 7.08 -9.76
N THR A 44 2.53 8.03 -10.01
CA THR A 44 1.86 8.80 -8.96
C THR A 44 0.56 8.10 -8.57
N ILE A 45 0.42 7.79 -7.28
CA ILE A 45 -0.75 7.12 -6.70
C ILE A 45 -1.44 8.08 -5.72
N SER A 46 -2.76 8.22 -5.83
CA SER A 46 -3.56 8.93 -4.85
C SER A 46 -4.00 8.01 -3.71
N THR A 47 -4.00 8.55 -2.50
CA THR A 47 -4.48 7.93 -1.27
C THR A 47 -5.66 8.72 -0.72
N VAL A 48 -6.44 8.07 0.14
CA VAL A 48 -7.62 8.66 0.79
C VAL A 48 -7.29 9.80 1.75
N ASN A 49 -6.09 9.81 2.34
CA ASN A 49 -5.62 10.85 3.25
C ASN A 49 -4.08 10.82 3.39
N ASP A 50 -3.54 11.85 4.04
CA ASP A 50 -2.11 11.99 4.33
C ASP A 50 -1.55 10.82 5.15
N PHE A 51 -2.30 10.26 6.12
CA PHE A 51 -1.83 9.11 6.90
C PHE A 51 -1.61 7.86 6.05
N ALA A 52 -2.54 7.54 5.15
CA ALA A 52 -2.39 6.41 4.22
C ALA A 52 -1.20 6.63 3.28
N ARG A 53 -0.94 7.87 2.87
CA ARG A 53 0.27 8.23 2.12
C ARG A 53 1.51 7.92 2.96
N ASP A 54 1.63 8.50 4.15
CA ASP A 54 2.80 8.33 5.03
C ASP A 54 3.02 6.85 5.38
N TRP A 55 1.94 6.08 5.59
CA TRP A 55 2.01 4.65 5.88
C TRP A 55 2.54 3.85 4.69
N LEU A 56 1.94 4.04 3.50
CA LEU A 56 2.37 3.37 2.28
C LEU A 56 3.82 3.74 1.92
N GLU A 57 4.20 5.00 2.12
CA GLU A 57 5.55 5.49 1.88
C GLU A 57 6.57 4.90 2.87
N SER A 58 6.24 4.84 4.17
CA SER A 58 7.16 4.32 5.18
C SER A 58 7.29 2.79 5.11
N ARG A 59 6.17 2.08 4.98
CA ARG A 59 6.13 0.61 5.13
C ARG A 59 6.27 -0.14 3.81
N TYR A 60 5.61 0.34 2.76
CA TYR A 60 5.41 -0.42 1.53
C TYR A 60 6.20 0.12 0.33
N ASN A 61 6.82 1.29 0.43
CA ASN A 61 7.54 1.92 -0.68
C ASN A 61 8.54 0.97 -1.36
N ASN A 62 9.39 0.28 -0.58
CA ASN A 62 10.35 -0.68 -1.11
C ASN A 62 9.69 -1.86 -1.83
N GLN A 63 8.62 -2.42 -1.24
CA GLN A 63 7.90 -3.55 -1.83
C GLN A 63 7.17 -3.15 -3.11
N VAL A 64 6.48 -2.01 -3.09
CA VAL A 64 5.76 -1.48 -4.24
C VAL A 64 6.72 -1.12 -5.37
N ASN A 65 7.86 -0.48 -5.07
CA ASN A 65 8.89 -0.19 -6.07
C ASN A 65 9.43 -1.46 -6.71
N ARG A 66 9.74 -2.50 -5.93
CA ARG A 66 10.19 -3.79 -6.48
C ARG A 66 9.17 -4.38 -7.46
N VAL A 67 7.90 -4.39 -7.08
CA VAL A 67 6.81 -4.92 -7.92
C VAL A 67 6.62 -4.05 -9.17
N LEU A 68 6.62 -2.72 -9.01
CA LEU A 68 6.49 -1.75 -10.09
C LEU A 68 7.60 -1.91 -11.14
N GLN A 69 8.84 -2.06 -10.71
CA GLN A 69 9.98 -2.27 -11.60
C GLN A 69 9.89 -3.62 -12.33
N THR A 70 9.32 -4.64 -11.67
CA THR A 70 9.06 -5.94 -12.30
C THR A 70 7.99 -5.84 -13.39
N VAL A 71 6.91 -5.11 -13.13
CA VAL A 71 5.79 -4.90 -14.09
C VAL A 71 6.24 -4.04 -15.27
N THR A 72 6.91 -2.91 -14.99
CA THR A 72 7.32 -1.94 -16.02
C THR A 72 8.60 -2.34 -16.76
N LYS A 73 9.39 -3.26 -16.21
CA LYS A 73 10.73 -3.63 -16.67
C LYS A 73 11.65 -2.41 -16.82
N ALA A 74 11.45 -1.41 -15.96
CA ALA A 74 12.17 -0.15 -15.94
C ALA A 74 12.52 0.21 -14.49
N GLU A 75 13.48 1.12 -14.31
CA GLU A 75 13.80 1.74 -13.01
C GLU A 75 12.72 2.78 -12.64
N ALA A 76 11.50 2.28 -12.43
CA ALA A 76 10.36 3.08 -12.05
C ALA A 76 10.27 3.27 -10.53
N GLN A 77 9.67 4.40 -10.13
CA GLN A 77 9.46 4.78 -8.74
C GLN A 77 7.99 5.10 -8.49
N VAL A 78 7.49 4.70 -7.33
CA VAL A 78 6.15 5.07 -6.85
C VAL A 78 6.24 6.32 -5.97
N VAL A 79 5.30 7.24 -6.17
CA VAL A 79 5.07 8.40 -5.29
C VAL A 79 3.62 8.39 -4.85
N PHE A 80 3.40 8.49 -3.54
CA PHE A 80 2.07 8.57 -2.97
C PHE A 80 1.69 10.04 -2.73
N THR A 81 0.45 10.39 -3.07
CA THR A 81 -0.10 11.74 -2.95
C THR A 81 -1.48 11.65 -2.32
N ARG A 82 -1.92 12.70 -1.61
CA ARG A 82 -3.30 12.76 -1.14
C ARG A 82 -4.23 13.14 -2.29
N GLU A 83 -5.43 12.58 -2.33
CA GLU A 83 -6.47 13.08 -3.22
C GLU A 83 -6.84 14.53 -2.83
N ALA A 84 -6.77 15.46 -3.77
CA ALA A 84 -6.92 16.90 -3.50
C ALA A 84 -8.35 17.32 -3.04
N ASN A 85 -9.29 16.39 -2.90
CA ASN A 85 -10.71 16.64 -2.61
C ASN A 85 -11.19 16.13 -1.23
N GLY A 86 -10.30 15.68 -0.34
CA GLY A 86 -10.68 15.09 0.96
C GLY A 86 -10.62 16.06 2.13
N ASP A 87 -11.76 16.31 2.77
CA ASP A 87 -11.89 16.96 4.08
C ASP A 87 -11.12 16.13 5.14
N ASP A 88 -10.18 16.77 5.85
CA ASP A 88 -9.26 16.16 6.83
C ASP A 88 -10.01 15.66 8.08
N GLN A 89 -10.73 14.55 7.96
CA GLN A 89 -11.50 13.96 9.07
C GLN A 89 -10.63 12.99 9.88
N ASN A 90 -9.58 13.53 10.53
CA ASN A 90 -8.88 12.78 11.58
C ASN A 90 -9.74 12.77 12.86
N THR A 91 -10.67 11.82 12.94
CA THR A 91 -11.52 11.67 14.13
C THR A 91 -10.71 11.06 15.28
N ILE A 92 -10.54 11.84 16.33
CA ILE A 92 -9.87 11.46 17.58
C ILE A 92 -10.94 10.93 18.53
N ASP A 93 -10.77 9.72 19.07
CA ASP A 93 -11.70 9.22 20.09
C ASP A 93 -11.44 9.89 21.47
N ALA A 94 -12.34 9.67 22.43
CA ALA A 94 -12.27 10.28 23.76
C ALA A 94 -10.99 9.95 24.56
N GLY A 95 -10.21 8.95 24.12
CA GLY A 95 -8.92 8.57 24.67
C GLY A 95 -7.71 9.17 23.94
N GLY A 96 -7.90 10.03 22.94
CA GLY A 96 -6.81 10.63 22.17
C GLY A 96 -6.20 9.71 21.11
N GLU A 97 -6.74 8.50 20.94
CA GLU A 97 -6.30 7.55 19.93
C GLU A 97 -7.10 7.76 18.64
N THR A 98 -6.43 7.71 17.49
CA THR A 98 -7.12 7.79 16.19
C THR A 98 -7.50 6.39 15.74
N ILE A 99 -8.56 6.28 14.92
CA ILE A 99 -8.94 5.01 14.28
C ILE A 99 -7.74 4.37 13.57
N TRP A 100 -6.84 5.20 13.04
CA TRP A 100 -5.65 4.78 12.31
C TRP A 100 -4.50 4.30 13.21
N GLN A 101 -4.32 4.86 14.42
CA GLN A 101 -3.39 4.29 15.41
C GLN A 101 -3.84 2.92 15.91
N ARG A 102 -5.16 2.70 16.00
CA ARG A 102 -5.72 1.39 16.31
C ARG A 102 -5.50 0.40 15.17
N LEU A 103 -5.58 0.85 13.92
CA LEU A 103 -5.35 0.01 12.76
C LEU A 103 -3.87 -0.34 12.62
N ASP A 104 -2.97 0.62 12.81
CA ASP A 104 -1.50 0.42 12.90
C ASP A 104 -1.13 -0.70 13.89
N LYS A 105 -1.51 -0.54 15.17
CA LYS A 105 -1.26 -1.56 16.22
C LYS A 105 -1.90 -2.91 15.91
N ARG A 106 -3.06 -2.92 15.26
CA ARG A 106 -3.74 -4.17 14.85
C ARG A 106 -3.01 -4.84 13.70
N LEU A 107 -2.53 -4.08 12.72
CA LEU A 107 -1.82 -4.57 11.56
C LEU A 107 -0.45 -5.11 11.95
N ASP A 108 0.30 -4.44 12.80
CA ASP A 108 1.56 -4.95 13.38
C ASP A 108 1.36 -6.31 14.05
N ARG A 109 0.30 -6.45 14.84
CA ARG A 109 -0.05 -7.73 15.48
C ARG A 109 -0.43 -8.81 14.45
N ILE A 110 -1.12 -8.45 13.38
CA ILE A 110 -1.50 -9.40 12.33
C ILE A 110 -0.28 -9.82 11.52
N GLU A 111 0.59 -8.89 11.12
CA GLU A 111 1.82 -9.19 10.37
C GLU A 111 2.74 -10.09 11.19
N LYS A 112 2.97 -9.78 12.47
CA LYS A 112 3.77 -10.62 13.36
C LYS A 112 3.22 -12.05 13.46
N ASN A 113 1.91 -12.19 13.62
CA ASN A 113 1.27 -13.51 13.65
C ASN A 113 1.44 -14.27 12.32
N ILE A 114 1.38 -13.57 11.19
CA ILE A 114 1.59 -14.16 9.86
C ILE A 114 3.05 -14.62 9.69
N GLU A 115 4.03 -13.84 10.14
CA GLU A 115 5.44 -14.24 10.13
C GLU A 115 5.71 -15.46 11.01
N GLU A 116 5.12 -15.52 12.20
CA GLU A 116 5.20 -16.69 13.08
C GLU A 116 4.63 -17.95 12.39
N ILE A 117 3.47 -17.85 11.73
CA ILE A 117 2.86 -18.95 10.98
C ILE A 117 3.74 -19.38 9.79
N LYS A 118 4.25 -18.42 9.01
CA LYS A 118 5.14 -18.71 7.87
C LYS A 118 6.39 -19.46 8.33
N SER A 119 7.01 -19.04 9.43
CA SER A 119 8.18 -19.73 10.02
C SER A 119 7.86 -21.18 10.43
N ILE A 120 6.67 -21.44 10.98
CA ILE A 120 6.25 -22.79 11.38
C ILE A 120 6.06 -23.70 10.16
N VAL A 121 5.42 -23.20 9.09
CA VAL A 121 5.15 -23.98 7.88
C VAL A 121 6.44 -24.28 7.11
N THR A 122 7.35 -23.30 6.99
CA THR A 122 8.62 -23.47 6.28
C THR A 122 9.55 -24.48 6.96
N ARG A 123 9.53 -24.60 8.30
CA ARG A 123 10.34 -25.60 9.02
C ARG A 123 9.80 -27.03 8.93
N LYS A 124 8.53 -27.22 8.57
CA LYS A 124 7.87 -28.55 8.56
C LYS A 124 7.92 -29.25 7.21
N ASN A 125 8.32 -28.54 6.15
CA ASN A 125 8.45 -29.04 4.78
C ASN A 125 9.92 -29.24 4.35
N GLY A 126 10.86 -29.27 5.30
CA GLY A 126 12.27 -29.57 5.09
C GLY A 126 12.64 -30.93 5.66
#